data_AF-A0A662Q7D3-F1
#
_entry.id   AF-A0A662Q7D3-F1
#
_cell.length_a   1.000
_cell.length_b   1.000
_cell.length_c   1.000
_cell.angle_alpha   90.00
_cell.angle_beta   90.00
_cell.angle_gamma   90.00
#
_symmetry.space_group_name_H-M   'P 1'
#
loop_
_entity.id
_entity.type
_entity.pdbx_description
1 polymer ?
#
loop_
_entity_poly.entity_id
_entity_poly.type
_entity_poly.pdbx_seq_one_letter_code
_entity_poly.pdbx_strand_id
1 'polypeptide(L)'
;MKERYGDKVCIMGNVDCRYVLPFGSEEEVRREVRRCIDAAAKNGGYILTSSNSLHANVKPENIMIMVDEARRYGRYPIRCD
;
A
#
# COMPACT_ATOMS: atom_id res chain seq x y z
N MET A 1 -5.42 6.39 -12.47
CA MET A 1 -3.97 6.49 -12.73
C MET A 1 -3.45 5.24 -13.44
N LYS A 2 -3.57 4.05 -12.84
CA LYS A 2 -3.10 2.80 -13.44
C LYS A 2 -3.67 2.53 -14.84
N GLU A 3 -4.98 2.69 -15.04
CA GLU A 3 -5.62 2.50 -16.35
C GLU A 3 -5.11 3.45 -17.44
N ARG A 4 -4.77 4.70 -17.08
CA ARG A 4 -4.40 5.73 -18.06
C ARG A 4 -2.91 5.73 -18.41
N TYR A 5 -2.05 5.36 -17.46
CA TYR A 5 -0.60 5.54 -17.57
C TYR A 5 0.21 4.30 -17.16
N GLY A 6 -0.43 3.24 -16.67
CA GLY A 6 0.20 2.09 -16.02
C GLY A 6 1.12 1.25 -16.90
N ASP A 7 0.99 1.37 -18.22
CA ASP A 7 1.84 0.69 -19.20
C ASP A 7 3.06 1.53 -19.61
N LYS A 8 3.12 2.80 -19.18
CA LYS A 8 4.18 3.75 -19.51
C LYS A 8 5.04 4.15 -18.32
N VAL A 9 4.50 4.05 -17.11
CA VAL A 9 5.18 4.48 -15.87
C VAL A 9 4.97 3.48 -14.74
N CYS A 10 5.91 3.47 -13.80
CA CYS A 10 5.72 2.84 -12.50
C CYS A 10 4.94 3.80 -11.58
N ILE A 11 3.98 3.27 -10.83
CA ILE A 11 3.22 4.01 -9.83
C ILE A 11 3.82 3.75 -8.44
N MET A 12 3.97 4.78 -7.63
CA MET A 12 4.46 4.70 -6.25
C MET A 12 3.47 5.35 -5.30
N GLY A 13 3.20 4.73 -4.16
CA GLY A 13 2.22 5.20 -3.16
C GLY A 13 1.55 4.01 -2.46
N ASN A 14 0.54 4.13 -1.60
CA ASN A 14 -0.21 5.31 -1.25
C ASN A 14 -0.94 5.11 0.10
N VAL A 15 -0.34 4.35 1.03
CA VAL A 15 -0.96 4.03 2.32
C VAL A 15 -1.07 5.29 3.16
N ASP A 16 -2.27 5.56 3.70
CA ASP A 16 -2.54 6.81 4.42
C ASP A 16 -1.68 6.98 5.68
N CYS A 17 -0.72 7.91 5.60
CA CYS A 17 0.12 8.26 6.73
C CYS A 17 -0.53 9.27 7.70
N ARG A 18 -1.70 9.84 7.39
CA ARG A 18 -2.37 10.84 8.24
C ARG A 18 -3.27 10.19 9.30
N TYR A 19 -4.05 9.16 8.95
CA TYR A 19 -4.95 8.50 9.88
C TYR A 19 -4.67 7.01 10.06
N VAL A 20 -4.51 6.25 8.97
CA VAL A 20 -4.36 4.80 9.05
C VAL A 20 -3.07 4.40 9.77
N LEU A 21 -1.91 4.89 9.32
CA LEU A 21 -0.64 4.52 9.97
C LEU A 21 -0.48 5.09 11.40
N PRO A 22 -0.99 6.28 11.75
CA PRO A 22 -0.93 6.78 13.13
C PRO A 22 -1.93 6.16 14.10
N PHE A 23 -3.18 5.93 13.67
CA PHE A 23 -4.28 5.64 14.59
C PHE A 23 -5.04 4.35 14.27
N GLY A 24 -4.89 3.81 13.06
CA GLY A 24 -5.56 2.58 12.65
C GLY A 24 -5.14 1.37 13.47
N SER A 25 -6.08 0.46 13.65
CA SER A 25 -5.86 -0.91 14.09
C SER A 25 -5.08 -1.72 13.05
N GLU A 26 -4.55 -2.87 13.46
CA GLU A 26 -3.84 -3.78 12.55
C GLU A 26 -4.73 -4.18 11.35
N GLU A 27 -6.01 -4.48 11.58
CA GLU A 27 -6.94 -4.85 10.52
C GLU A 27 -7.14 -3.70 9.52
N GLU A 28 -7.26 -2.46 10.00
CA GLU A 28 -7.40 -1.28 9.15
C GLU A 28 -6.16 -1.04 8.30
N VAL A 29 -4.96 -1.19 8.88
CA VAL A 29 -3.70 -1.09 8.14
C VAL A 29 -3.62 -2.16 7.06
N ARG A 30 -3.91 -3.42 7.40
CA ARG A 30 -3.88 -4.53 6.44
C ARG A 30 -4.88 -4.31 5.31
N ARG A 31 -6.10 -3.88 5.63
CA ARG A 31 -7.15 -3.57 4.64
C ARG A 31 -6.73 -2.44 3.71
N GLU A 32 -6.11 -1.38 4.24
CA GLU A 32 -5.63 -0.26 3.42
C GLU A 32 -4.50 -0.68 2.47
N VAL A 33 -3.58 -1.52 2.94
CA VAL A 33 -2.52 -2.10 2.10
C VAL A 33 -3.11 -2.91 0.94
N ARG A 34 -4.06 -3.82 1.22
CA ARG A 34 -4.73 -4.60 0.17
C ARG A 34 -5.42 -3.69 -0.84
N ARG A 35 -6.18 -2.70 -0.36
CA ARG A 35 -6.87 -1.72 -1.20
C ARG A 35 -5.90 -0.98 -2.14
N CYS A 36 -4.74 -0.57 -1.64
CA CYS A 36 -3.70 0.08 -2.45
C CYS A 36 -3.13 -0.87 -3.53
N ILE A 37 -2.87 -2.12 -3.15
CA ILE A 37 -2.37 -3.16 -4.05
C ILE A 37 -3.40 -3.46 -5.15
N ASP A 38 -4.66 -3.70 -4.80
CA ASP A 38 -5.72 -4.02 -5.77
C ASP A 38 -5.94 -2.90 -6.80
N ALA A 39 -5.83 -1.65 -6.35
CA ALA A 39 -6.04 -0.48 -7.19
C ALA A 39 -4.89 -0.21 -8.19
N ALA A 40 -3.66 -0.64 -7.89
CA ALA A 40 -2.48 -0.17 -8.61
C ALA A 40 -1.51 -1.27 -9.08
N ALA A 41 -1.52 -2.45 -8.45
CA ALA A 41 -0.53 -3.50 -8.68
C ALA A 41 -0.84 -4.42 -9.85
N LYS A 42 -2.07 -4.40 -10.39
CA LYS A 42 -2.46 -5.24 -11.53
C LYS A 42 -1.45 -5.08 -12.68
N ASN A 43 -0.99 -6.19 -13.22
CA ASN A 43 0.03 -6.28 -14.28
C ASN A 43 1.42 -5.70 -13.89
N GLY A 44 1.72 -5.53 -12.59
CA GLY A 44 3.01 -5.02 -12.13
C GLY A 44 3.15 -3.50 -12.23
N GLY A 45 4.38 -2.99 -12.12
CA GLY A 45 4.66 -1.54 -12.23
C GLY A 45 4.09 -0.71 -11.08
N TYR A 46 4.06 -1.28 -9.87
CA TYR A 46 3.61 -0.62 -8.65
C TYR A 46 4.58 -0.86 -7.50
N ILE A 47 4.93 0.21 -6.78
CA ILE A 47 5.74 0.21 -5.57
C ILE A 47 4.89 0.75 -4.43
N LEU A 48 4.56 -0.11 -3.46
CA LEU A 48 3.81 0.29 -2.28
C LEU A 48 4.68 1.18 -1.37
N THR A 49 4.19 2.37 -1.04
CA THR A 49 4.79 3.30 -0.07
C THR A 49 3.71 4.00 0.75
N SER A 50 4.10 4.82 1.73
CA SER A 50 3.20 5.79 2.35
C SER A 50 2.76 6.87 1.35
N SER A 51 1.63 7.51 1.61
CA SER A 51 1.09 8.61 0.80
C SER A 51 1.94 9.89 0.84
N ASN A 52 2.76 10.05 1.88
CA ASN A 52 3.74 11.12 2.04
C ASN A 52 4.88 10.66 2.97
N SER A 53 5.77 11.58 3.36
CA SER A 53 6.80 11.37 4.37
C SER A 53 6.18 10.89 5.69
N LEU A 54 6.79 9.85 6.27
CA LEU A 54 6.41 9.35 7.59
C LEU A 54 6.77 10.40 8.64
N HIS A 55 5.77 10.86 9.39
CA HIS A 55 5.93 11.85 10.46
C HIS A 55 5.85 11.21 11.84
N ALA A 56 6.17 11.99 12.88
CA ALA A 56 6.34 11.51 14.25
C ALA A 56 5.11 10.80 14.89
N ASN A 57 3.91 10.96 14.33
CA ASN A 57 2.71 10.30 14.86
C ASN A 57 2.50 8.91 14.25
N VAL A 58 3.23 8.54 13.19
CA VAL A 58 3.13 7.19 12.62
C VAL A 58 3.69 6.19 13.62
N LYS A 59 2.89 5.18 13.94
CA LYS A 59 3.31 4.09 14.81
C LYS A 59 4.25 3.14 14.07
N PRO A 60 5.46 2.85 14.61
CA PRO A 60 6.37 1.88 14.01
C PRO A 60 5.73 0.50 13.79
N GLU A 61 4.87 0.07 14.71
CA GLU A 61 4.15 -1.20 14.63
C GLU A 61 3.27 -1.26 13.38
N ASN A 62 2.59 -0.17 13.05
CA ASN A 62 1.75 -0.07 11.86
C ASN A 62 2.57 -0.07 10.56
N ILE A 63 3.81 0.44 10.58
CA ILE A 63 4.74 0.30 9.44
C ILE A 63 5.13 -1.17 9.27
N MET A 64 5.42 -1.88 10.37
CA MET A 64 5.78 -3.30 10.32
C MET A 64 4.62 -4.16 9.80
N ILE A 65 3.39 -3.87 10.22
CA ILE A 65 2.16 -4.50 9.70
C ILE A 65 2.01 -4.21 8.21
N MET A 66 2.23 -2.96 7.78
CA MET A 66 2.16 -2.57 6.37
C MET A 66 3.14 -3.39 5.52
N VAL A 67 4.40 -3.51 5.95
CA VAL A 67 5.44 -4.28 5.25
C VAL A 67 5.12 -5.78 5.24
N ASP A 68 4.67 -6.34 6.36
CA ASP A 68 4.27 -7.74 6.47
C ASP A 68 3.11 -8.07 5.53
N GLU A 69 2.04 -7.26 5.52
CA GLU A 69 0.89 -7.48 4.64
C GLU A 69 1.27 -7.32 3.17
N ALA A 70 2.08 -6.32 2.83
CA ALA A 70 2.56 -6.12 1.47
C ALA A 70 3.30 -7.36 0.93
N ARG A 71 4.11 -8.01 1.77
CA ARG A 71 4.83 -9.25 1.42
C ARG A 71 3.92 -10.47 1.34
N ARG A 72 2.84 -10.53 2.13
CA ARG A 72 1.90 -11.65 2.13
C ARG A 72 0.95 -11.60 0.94
N TYR A 73 0.32 -10.44 0.73
CA TYR A 73 -0.75 -10.22 -0.25
C TYR A 73 -0.23 -9.75 -1.62
N GLY A 74 0.77 -8.87 -1.64
CA GLY A 74 1.32 -8.27 -2.87
C GLY A 74 2.23 -9.19 -3.69
N ARG A 75 2.07 -10.51 -3.61
CA ARG A 75 2.89 -11.47 -4.37
C ARG A 75 2.38 -11.58 -5.80
N TYR A 76 3.30 -11.47 -6.77
CA TYR A 76 3.00 -11.59 -8.18
C TYR A 76 2.97 -13.08 -8.64
N PRO A 77 2.10 -13.45 -9.59
CA PRO A 77 1.07 -12.63 -10.21
C PRO A 77 -0.01 -12.25 -9.19
N ILE A 78 -0.37 -10.97 -9.12
CA ILE A 78 -1.41 -10.47 -8.22
C ILE A 78 -2.70 -11.12 -8.69
N ARG A 79 -3.23 -12.04 -7.89
CA ARG A 79 -4.54 -12.65 -8.12
C ARG A 79 -5.55 -11.69 -7.53
N CYS A 80 -6.04 -10.76 -8.35
CA CYS A 80 -7.25 -10.01 -8.02
C CYS A 80 -8.42 -10.94 -8.28
N ASP A 81 -9.17 -11.30 -7.23
CA ASP A 81 -10.48 -11.92 -7.36
C ASP A 81 -11.53 -10.87 -7.77
#